data_AF-E1QE34-F1
#
_entry.id   AF-E1QE34-F1
#
_cell.length_a   1.000
_cell.length_b   1.000
_cell.length_c   1.000
_cell.angle_alpha   90.00
_cell.angle_beta   90.00
_cell.angle_gamma   90.00
#
_symmetry.space_group_name_H-M   'P 1'
#
loop_
_entity.id
_entity.type
_entity.pdbx_description
1 polymer ?
#
loop_
_entity_poly.entity_id
_entity_poly.type
_entity_poly.pdbx_seq_one_letter_code
_entity_poly.pdbx_strand_id
1 'polypeptide(L)' 'MPVFEYVCSNCQNVEKRITGIDDHTVICERCGQVSVRKADVESLLASYAVDRGEVESGR' A
#
# COMPACT_ATOMS: atom_id res chain seq x y z
N MET A 1 3.09 -15.11 -5.75
CA MET A 1 3.06 -13.64 -5.90
C MET A 1 1.93 -13.09 -5.06
N PRO A 2 2.14 -12.04 -4.27
CA PRO A 2 1.14 -11.44 -3.38
C PRO A 2 0.00 -10.77 -4.16
N VAL A 3 -1.18 -10.68 -3.53
CA VAL A 3 -2.34 -9.94 -4.04
C VAL A 3 -2.40 -8.59 -3.34
N PHE A 4 -2.51 -7.53 -4.12
CA PHE A 4 -2.68 -6.17 -3.62
C PHE A 4 -3.97 -5.55 -4.14
N GLU A 5 -4.56 -4.66 -3.34
CA GLU A 5 -5.69 -3.84 -3.75
C GLU A 5 -5.20 -2.52 -4.32
N TYR A 6 -5.81 -2.05 -5.39
CA TYR A 6 -5.51 -0.78 -6.03
C TYR A 6 -6.78 0.05 -6.12
N VAL A 7 -6.67 1.35 -5.84
CA VAL A 7 -7.78 2.30 -5.93
C VAL A 7 -7.48 3.33 -7.00
N CYS A 8 -8.41 3.49 -7.94
CA CYS A 8 -8.32 4.53 -8.95
C CYS A 8 -8.62 5.90 -8.35
N SER A 9 -7.73 6.88 -8.55
CA SER A 9 -7.94 8.26 -8.07
C SER A 9 -9.06 9.01 -8.82
N ASN A 10 -9.44 8.54 -10.01
CA ASN A 10 -10.45 9.19 -10.84
C ASN A 10 -11.86 8.61 -10.62
N CYS A 11 -12.03 7.30 -10.82
CA CYS A 11 -13.35 6.65 -10.76
C CYS A 11 -13.61 5.89 -9.45
N GLN A 12 -12.66 5.92 -8.50
CA GLN A 12 -12.74 5.23 -7.21
C GLN A 12 -12.96 3.70 -7.30
N ASN A 13 -12.68 3.11 -8.47
CA ASN A 13 -12.76 1.66 -8.64
C ASN A 13 -11.67 0.97 -7.82
N VAL A 14 -12.04 -0.14 -7.17
CA VAL A 14 -11.11 -0.96 -6.37
C VAL A 14 -10.86 -2.27 -7.11
N GLU A 15 -9.60 -2.56 -7.40
CA GLU A 15 -9.18 -3.74 -8.16
C GLU A 15 -8.18 -4.57 -7.33
N LYS A 16 -8.33 -5.90 -7.35
CA LYS A 16 -7.38 -6.82 -6.72
C LYS A 16 -6.50 -7.45 -7.79
N ARG A 17 -5.18 -7.31 -7.67
CA ARG A 17 -4.23 -7.84 -8.66
C ARG A 17 -3.06 -8.55 -8.01
N ILE A 18 -2.54 -9.55 -8.70
CA ILE A 18 -1.29 -10.23 -8.35
C ILE A 18 -0.15 -9.43 -8.99
N THR A 19 0.72 -8.81 -8.19
CA THR A 19 1.83 -7.96 -8.68
C THR A 19 3.10 -8.15 -7.84
N GLY A 20 4.21 -7.55 -8.27
CA GLY A 20 5.44 -7.49 -7.49
C GLY A 20 5.29 -6.60 -6.26
N ILE A 21 6.15 -6.80 -5.25
CA ILE A 21 6.12 -5.97 -4.04
C ILE A 21 6.40 -4.50 -4.37
N ASP A 22 7.24 -4.21 -5.36
CA ASP A 22 7.57 -2.83 -5.77
C ASP A 22 6.51 -2.14 -6.67
N ASP A 23 5.50 -2.86 -7.16
CA ASP A 23 4.49 -2.31 -8.07
C ASP A 23 3.42 -1.47 -7.35
N HIS A 24 3.70 -0.19 -7.09
CA HIS A 24 2.79 0.70 -6.38
C HIS A 24 1.68 1.33 -7.23
N THR A 25 1.77 1.26 -8.55
CA THR A 25 0.83 1.88 -9.48
C THR A 25 0.45 0.93 -10.61
N VAL A 26 -0.82 0.96 -11.02
CA VAL A 26 -1.33 0.23 -12.19
C VAL A 26 -2.29 1.10 -12.99
N ILE A 27 -2.64 0.70 -14.21
CA ILE A 27 -3.66 1.39 -15.01
C ILE A 27 -5.04 0.80 -14.70
N CYS A 28 -6.02 1.65 -14.42
CA CYS A 28 -7.40 1.26 -14.20
C CYS A 28 -8.06 0.77 -15.49
N GLU A 29 -8.64 -0.43 -15.49
CA GLU A 29 -9.31 -0.98 -16.68
C GLU A 29 -10.62 -0.29 -17.01
N ARG A 30 -11.17 0.47 -16.05
CA ARG A 30 -12.47 1.13 -16.20
C ARG A 30 -12.37 2.49 -16.89
N CYS A 31 -11.33 3.26 -16.60
CA CYS A 31 -11.20 4.64 -17.08
C CYS A 31 -9.84 4.97 -17.69
N GLY A 32 -8.89 4.02 -17.69
CA GLY A 32 -7.54 4.21 -18.24
C GLY A 32 -6.64 5.14 -17.42
N GLN A 33 -7.09 5.63 -16.27
CA GLN A 33 -6.29 6.48 -15.37
C GLN A 33 -5.44 5.64 -14.41
N VAL A 34 -4.49 6.28 -13.75
CA VAL A 34 -3.62 5.64 -12.77
C VAL A 34 -4.41 5.24 -11.52
N SER A 35 -4.19 4.00 -11.08
CA SER A 35 -4.63 3.45 -9.81
C SER A 35 -3.42 3.25 -8.90
N VAL A 36 -3.56 3.67 -7.65
CA VAL A 36 -2.51 3.55 -6.63
C VAL A 36 -2.81 2.37 -5.71
N ARG A 37 -1.76 1.67 -5.27
CA ARG A 37 -1.93 0.58 -4.30
C ARG A 37 -2.57 1.13 -3.04
N LYS A 38 -3.64 0.48 -2.60
CA LYS A 38 -4.23 0.68 -1.29
C LYS A 38 -3.29 0.07 -0.27
N ALA A 39 -2.32 0.87 0.18
CA ALA A 39 -1.55 0.50 1.34
C ALA A 39 -2.47 0.56 2.56
N ASP A 40 -2.41 -0.46 3.39
CA ASP A 40 -3.05 -0.40 4.69
C ASP A 40 -2.32 0.68 5.50
N VAL A 41 -3.03 1.78 5.80
CA VAL A 41 -2.44 2.95 6.47
C VAL A 41 -1.85 2.55 7.81
N GLU A 42 -2.43 1.55 8.48
CA GLU A 42 -1.93 1.00 9.74
C GLU A 42 -0.59 0.26 9.54
N SER A 43 -0.48 -0.54 8.47
CA SER A 43 0.78 -1.20 8.12
C SER A 43 1.90 -0.21 7.75
N LEU A 44 1.58 0.89 7.06
CA LEU A 44 2.54 1.95 6.79
C LEU A 44 2.93 2.72 8.06
N LEU A 45 1.97 3.03 8.93
CA LEU A 45 2.25 3.74 10.19
C LEU A 45 3.09 2.89 11.14
N ALA A 46 2.88 1.57 11.16
CA ALA A 46 3.64 0.65 11.99
C ALA A 46 5.14 0.69 11.69
N SER A 47 5.57 0.85 10.43
CA SER A 47 7.00 0.92 10.10
C SER A 47 7.68 2.18 10.64
N TYR A 48 6.95 3.30 10.79
CA TYR A 48 7.45 4.51 11.44
C TYR A 48 7.40 4.42 12.98
N ALA A 49 6.53 3.59 13.54
CA ALA A 49 6.40 3.42 14.99
C ALA A 49 7.56 2.62 15.61
N VAL A 50 8.22 1.74 14.83
CA VAL A 50 9.33 0.89 15.30
C VAL A 50 10.58 1.71 15.67
N ASP A 51 10.76 2.91 15.13
CA ASP A 51 11.95 3.75 15.37
C ASP A 51 11.92 4.51 16.72
N ARG A 52 10.85 4.36 17.53
CA ARG A 52 10.71 5.02 18.84
C ARG A 52 10.81 4.08 20.05
N GLY A 53 11.31 2.85 19.85
CA GLY A 53 11.28 1.80 20.88
C GLY A 53 12.63 1.25 21.37
N GLU A 54 13.77 1.76 20.92
CA GLU A 54 15.11 1.31 21.39
C GLU A 54 15.85 2.39 22.17
N VAL A 55 15.25 2.88 23.26
CA VAL A 55 16.02 3.47 24.37
C VAL A 55 15.39 3.00 25.69
N GLU A 56 16.19 2.30 26.49
CA GLU A 56 15.96 1.91 27.90
C GLU A 56 15.11 0.67 28.20
N SER A 57 15.79 -0.45 28.48
CA SER A 57 15.89 -0.91 29.88
C SER A 57 16.93 -2.04 30.00
N GLY A 58 18.19 -1.66 30.13
CA GLY A 58 19.16 -2.48 30.84
C GLY A 58 19.06 -2.16 32.32
N ARG A 59 18.55 -3.11 33.13
CA ARG A 59 19.08 -3.51 34.45
C ARG A 59 18.27 -4.67 35.02
#